data_AF-A0AAV1IUZ6-F1
#
_entry.id   AF-A0AAV1IUZ6-F1
#
_cell.length_a   1.000
_cell.length_b   1.000
_cell.length_c   1.000
_cell.angle_alpha   90.00
_cell.angle_beta   90.00
_cell.angle_gamma   90.00
#
_symmetry.space_group_name_H-M   'P 1'
#
loop_
_entity.id
_entity.type
_entity.pdbx_description
1 polymer ?
#
loop_
_entity_poly.entity_id
_entity_poly.type
_entity_poly.pdbx_seq_one_letter_code
_entity_poly.pdbx_strand_id
1 'polypeptide(L)'
;MAGLPPRRLVWKMTIESRTTERQSTSVLDALEEGVNLKGYIVCSLIDNFEWMSGYSECFGLYQVNFESPEKTRTPKKSAFIYKEIIKSRIINPNYEPPSRTMWIDEGH
;
A
#
# COMPACT_ATOMS: atom_id res chain seq x y z
N MET A 1 10.81 25.40 28.13
CA MET A 1 9.72 26.23 27.54
C MET A 1 10.12 26.56 26.10
N ALA A 2 9.19 26.33 25.15
CA ALA A 2 9.23 26.58 23.70
C ALA A 2 10.24 25.73 22.90
N GLY A 3 9.90 24.91 21.89
CA GLY A 3 8.64 24.60 21.21
C GLY A 3 9.00 23.93 19.87
N LEU A 4 8.30 22.88 19.47
CA LEU A 4 8.21 22.49 18.06
C LEU A 4 6.73 22.59 17.67
N PRO A 5 6.38 23.35 16.61
CA PRO A 5 4.99 23.50 16.19
C PRO A 5 4.45 22.19 15.60
N PRO A 6 3.12 22.03 15.54
CA PRO A 6 2.48 20.82 15.06
C PRO A 6 2.79 20.61 13.57
N ARG A 7 3.28 19.43 13.20
CA ARG A 7 3.45 19.05 11.78
C ARG A 7 2.07 18.76 11.18
N ARG A 8 1.35 19.83 10.81
CA ARG A 8 0.16 19.76 9.98
C ARG A 8 0.61 19.57 8.53
N LEU A 9 0.68 18.33 8.07
CA LEU A 9 0.85 18.04 6.65
C LEU A 9 -0.53 17.92 5.99
N VAL A 10 -1.05 19.07 5.54
CA VAL A 10 -2.09 19.11 4.51
C VAL A 10 -1.40 18.83 3.18
N TRP A 11 -1.54 17.62 2.64
CA TRP A 11 -1.22 17.34 1.24
C TRP A 11 -2.29 16.46 0.61
N LYS A 12 -3.04 17.11 -0.26
CA LYS A 12 -3.90 16.62 -1.35
C LYS A 12 -3.68 15.14 -1.68
N MET A 13 -4.73 14.35 -1.49
CA MET A 13 -4.90 12.95 -1.89
C MET A 13 -4.48 12.74 -3.36
N THR A 14 -3.28 12.21 -3.56
CA THR A 14 -2.97 11.34 -4.71
C THR A 14 -2.83 9.95 -4.11
N ILE A 15 -3.98 9.32 -3.94
CA ILE A 15 -4.17 7.98 -3.37
C ILE A 15 -3.81 7.02 -4.49
N GLU A 16 -2.61 6.45 -4.47
CA GLU A 16 -2.37 5.17 -5.15
C GLU A 16 -1.00 4.57 -4.85
N SER A 17 0.02 5.38 -4.50
CA SER A 17 1.37 4.87 -4.16
C SER A 17 1.86 5.25 -2.77
N ARG A 18 1.70 6.51 -2.37
CA ARG A 18 2.33 7.03 -1.14
C ARG A 18 1.74 6.51 0.17
N THR A 19 0.52 5.97 0.17
CA THR A 19 -0.12 5.47 1.39
C THR A 19 0.55 4.18 1.87
N THR A 20 0.82 3.25 0.96
CA THR A 20 1.50 1.98 1.28
C THR A 20 2.92 2.23 1.78
N GLU A 21 3.65 3.14 1.15
CA GLU A 21 5.00 3.55 1.59
C GLU A 21 4.95 4.17 3.00
N ARG A 22 4.07 5.15 3.23
CA ARG A 22 3.94 5.82 4.54
C ARG A 22 3.58 4.85 5.67
N GLN A 23 2.62 3.97 5.43
CA GLN A 23 2.23 2.97 6.43
C GLN A 23 3.38 2.02 6.75
N SER A 24 4.14 1.62 5.72
CA SER A 24 5.31 0.75 5.90
C SER A 24 6.42 1.44 6.66
N THR A 25 6.66 2.75 6.45
CA THR A 25 7.65 3.51 7.22
C THR A 25 7.30 3.55 8.70
N SER A 26 6.04 3.85 9.06
CA SER A 26 5.63 3.87 10.47
C SER A 26 5.75 2.50 11.15
N VAL A 27 5.60 1.41 10.40
CA VAL A 27 5.85 0.05 10.90
C VAL A 27 7.33 -0.17 11.20
N LEU A 28 8.23 0.32 10.34
CA LEU A 28 9.67 0.26 10.59
C LEU A 28 10.06 1.11 11.81
N ASP A 29 9.55 2.33 11.91
CA ASP A 29 9.80 3.21 13.07
C ASP A 29 9.40 2.53 14.39
N ALA A 30 8.23 1.87 14.44
CA ALA A 30 7.78 1.14 15.62
C ALA A 30 8.70 -0.05 15.98
N LEU A 31 9.25 -0.74 14.98
CA LEU A 31 10.23 -1.82 15.21
C LEU A 31 11.54 -1.25 15.79
N GLU A 32 12.00 -0.09 15.30
CA GLU A 32 13.18 0.61 15.84
C GLU A 32 12.97 1.10 17.27
N GLU A 33 11.75 1.51 17.62
CA GLU A 33 11.36 1.89 18.98
C GLU A 33 11.19 0.69 19.95
N GLY A 34 11.45 -0.53 19.49
CA GLY A 34 11.42 -1.74 20.32
C GLY A 34 10.01 -2.29 20.54
N VAL A 35 9.01 -1.85 19.77
CA VAL A 35 7.67 -2.44 19.79
C VAL A 35 7.75 -3.87 19.27
N ASN A 36 7.18 -4.81 20.02
CA ASN A 36 7.10 -6.22 19.61
C ASN A 36 6.04 -6.45 18.53
N LEU A 37 6.26 -5.91 17.34
CA LEU A 37 5.39 -6.06 16.18
C LEU A 37 5.69 -7.38 15.46
N LYS A 38 4.67 -8.24 15.28
CA LYS A 38 4.82 -9.55 14.63
C LYS A 38 4.47 -9.57 13.15
N GLY A 39 3.76 -8.56 12.67
CA GLY A 39 3.34 -8.51 11.27
C GLY A 39 2.55 -7.24 10.95
N TYR A 40 2.34 -7.06 9.66
CA TYR A 40 1.58 -5.96 9.08
C TYR A 40 0.69 -6.51 7.96
N ILE A 41 -0.59 -6.15 7.98
CA ILE A 41 -1.56 -6.56 6.96
C ILE A 41 -2.04 -5.29 6.26
N VAL A 42 -1.84 -5.24 4.95
CA VAL A 42 -2.32 -4.12 4.13
C VAL A 42 -3.85 -4.20 3.96
N CYS A 43 -4.53 -3.09 4.19
CA CYS A 43 -5.93 -2.93 3.81
C CYS A 43 -5.96 -2.20 2.46
N SER A 44 -6.27 -2.86 1.35
CA SER A 44 -6.69 -4.27 1.18
C SER A 44 -5.98 -4.96 0.02
N LEU A 45 -6.14 -6.28 -0.09
CA LEU A 45 -5.61 -7.02 -1.24
C LEU A 45 -6.26 -6.57 -2.56
N ILE A 46 -7.59 -6.44 -2.57
CA ILE A 46 -8.37 -6.07 -3.75
C ILE A 46 -9.34 -4.93 -3.43
N ASP A 47 -9.72 -4.18 -4.45
CA ASP A 47 -10.85 -3.25 -4.34
C ASP A 47 -12.11 -4.02 -3.95
N ASN A 48 -12.85 -3.48 -3.00
CA ASN A 48 -14.04 -4.11 -2.43
C ASN A 48 -15.10 -3.06 -2.09
N PHE A 49 -16.20 -3.50 -1.49
CA PHE A 49 -17.30 -2.61 -1.11
C PHE A 49 -16.93 -1.84 0.17
N GLU A 50 -16.79 -0.52 0.05
CA GLU A 50 -16.44 0.37 1.15
C GLU A 50 -17.68 1.01 1.78
N TRP A 51 -18.49 0.20 2.46
CA TRP A 51 -19.57 0.66 3.35
C TRP A 51 -20.45 1.77 2.74
N MET A 52 -20.44 2.96 3.35
CA MET A 52 -21.24 4.12 2.92
C MET A 52 -20.79 4.68 1.56
N SER A 53 -19.52 4.49 1.20
CA SER A 53 -18.94 4.91 -0.08
C SER A 53 -19.24 3.92 -1.22
N GLY A 54 -19.75 2.73 -0.91
CA GLY A 54 -19.99 1.68 -1.90
C GLY A 54 -18.72 1.32 -2.66
N TYR A 55 -18.76 1.31 -4.00
CA TYR A 55 -17.59 1.01 -4.84
C TYR A 55 -16.89 2.27 -5.37
N SER A 56 -17.24 3.45 -4.87
CA SER A 56 -16.65 4.71 -5.36
C SER A 56 -15.23 4.95 -4.83
N GLU A 57 -14.87 4.34 -3.70
CA GLU A 57 -13.54 4.39 -3.12
C GLU A 57 -12.86 3.02 -3.22
N CYS A 58 -11.64 3.02 -3.77
CA CYS A 58 -10.93 1.81 -4.18
C CYS A 58 -9.52 1.77 -3.56
N PHE A 59 -9.38 1.03 -2.45
CA PHE A 59 -8.13 0.99 -1.66
C PHE A 59 -7.23 -0.22 -1.93
N GLY A 60 -7.68 -1.17 -2.75
CA GLY A 60 -6.98 -2.43 -2.96
C GLY A 60 -5.66 -2.27 -3.70
N LEU A 61 -4.72 -3.16 -3.40
CA LEU A 61 -3.51 -3.36 -4.21
C LEU A 61 -3.85 -3.80 -5.64
N TYR A 62 -4.95 -4.51 -5.83
CA TYR A 62 -5.49 -4.88 -7.13
C TYR A 62 -6.80 -4.16 -7.39
N GLN A 63 -6.92 -3.58 -8.58
CA GLN A 63 -8.18 -3.06 -9.07
C GLN A 63 -9.11 -4.20 -9.46
N VAL A 64 -10.39 -4.09 -9.12
CA VAL A 64 -11.43 -5.03 -9.55
C VAL A 64 -12.32 -4.35 -10.58
N ASN A 65 -12.53 -5.00 -11.73
CA ASN A 65 -13.58 -4.58 -12.66
C ASN A 65 -14.95 -5.06 -12.14
N PHE A 66 -15.68 -4.19 -11.45
CA PHE A 66 -17.00 -4.51 -10.88
C PHE A 66 -18.09 -4.72 -11.92
N GLU A 67 -17.97 -4.15 -13.11
CA GLU A 67 -18.93 -4.29 -14.22
C GLU A 67 -18.80 -5.65 -14.91
N SER A 68 -17.59 -6.22 -14.94
CA SER A 68 -17.36 -7.55 -15.50
C SER A 68 -17.96 -8.67 -14.64
N PRO A 69 -18.68 -9.65 -15.21
CA PRO A 69 -19.16 -10.82 -14.48
C PRO A 69 -17.99 -11.63 -13.87
N GLU A 70 -16.84 -11.66 -14.55
CA GLU A 70 -15.64 -12.38 -14.11
C GLU A 70 -14.90 -11.69 -12.94
N LYS A 71 -15.28 -10.43 -12.63
CA LYS A 71 -14.63 -9.61 -11.58
C LYS A 71 -13.10 -9.62 -11.70
N THR A 72 -12.62 -9.39 -12.93
CA THR A 72 -11.19 -9.42 -13.27
C THR A 72 -10.39 -8.50 -12.35
N ARG A 73 -9.24 -8.99 -11.85
CA ARG A 73 -8.33 -8.25 -10.97
C ARG A 73 -7.08 -7.85 -11.73
N THR A 74 -6.71 -6.58 -11.64
CA THR A 74 -5.52 -6.03 -12.30
C THR A 74 -4.60 -5.41 -11.25
N PRO A 75 -3.31 -5.79 -11.18
CA PRO A 75 -2.40 -5.23 -10.18
C PRO A 75 -2.21 -3.73 -10.40
N LYS A 76 -2.39 -2.93 -9.35
CA LYS A 76 -1.99 -1.52 -9.35
C LYS A 76 -0.48 -1.41 -9.07
N LYS A 77 0.09 -0.22 -9.30
CA LYS A 77 1.51 0.05 -9.00
C LYS A 77 1.87 -0.27 -7.54
N SER A 78 0.96 0.00 -6.61
CA SER A 78 1.11 -0.34 -5.18
C SER A 78 1.33 -1.83 -4.93
N ALA A 79 0.72 -2.73 -5.70
CA ALA A 79 0.95 -4.18 -5.56
C ALA A 79 2.42 -4.55 -5.82
N PHE A 80 3.03 -3.94 -6.84
CA PHE A 80 4.44 -4.18 -7.17
C PHE A 80 5.37 -3.59 -6.11
N ILE A 81 5.09 -2.37 -5.65
CA ILE A 81 5.84 -1.75 -4.55
C ILE A 81 5.76 -2.63 -3.30
N TYR A 82 4.57 -3.11 -2.95
CA TYR A 82 4.38 -3.97 -1.78
C TYR A 82 5.11 -5.32 -1.92
N LYS A 83 5.07 -5.95 -3.11
CA LYS A 83 5.88 -7.13 -3.42
C LYS A 83 7.38 -6.87 -3.22
N GLU A 84 7.88 -5.75 -3.72
CA GLU A 84 9.29 -5.37 -3.58
C GLU A 84 9.67 -5.15 -2.10
N ILE A 85 8.83 -4.47 -1.32
CA ILE A 85 9.05 -4.26 0.12
C ILE A 85 9.12 -5.60 0.85
N ILE A 86 8.22 -6.54 0.56
CA ILE A 86 8.24 -7.87 1.18
C ILE A 86 9.52 -8.62 0.83
N LYS A 87 9.93 -8.57 -0.44
CA LYS A 87 11.10 -9.28 -0.97
C LYS A 87 12.41 -8.72 -0.45
N SER A 88 12.60 -7.41 -0.56
CA SER A 88 13.84 -6.71 -0.20
C SER A 88 13.94 -6.36 1.28
N ARG A 89 12.80 -6.32 2.00
CA ARG A 89 12.67 -5.77 3.36
C ARG A 89 13.09 -4.29 3.46
N ILE A 90 13.08 -3.57 2.33
CA ILE A 90 13.50 -2.18 2.23
C ILE A 90 12.37 -1.38 1.56
N ILE A 91 12.14 -0.16 2.05
CA ILE A 91 11.27 0.81 1.38
C ILE A 91 12.11 1.64 0.43
N ASN A 92 11.96 1.38 -0.87
CA ASN A 92 12.57 2.20 -1.92
C ASN A 92 11.54 3.20 -2.49
N PRO A 93 11.63 4.50 -2.16
CA PRO A 93 10.66 5.51 -2.61
C PRO A 93 10.73 5.79 -4.11
N ASN A 94 11.78 5.32 -4.78
CA ASN A 94 11.99 5.50 -6.22
C ASN A 94 11.81 4.19 -6.99
N TYR A 95 11.19 3.18 -6.38
CA TYR A 95 10.95 1.91 -7.05
C TYR A 95 9.95 2.09 -8.19
N GLU A 96 10.37 1.68 -9.39
CA GLU A 96 9.52 1.61 -10.57
C GLU A 96 9.44 0.17 -11.05
N PRO A 97 8.22 -0.42 -11.14
CA PRO A 97 8.09 -1.79 -11.59
C PRO A 97 8.47 -1.91 -13.07
N PRO A 98 9.27 -2.93 -13.45
CA PRO A 98 9.75 -3.10 -14.82
C PRO A 98 8.64 -3.53 -15.80
N SER A 99 7.50 -4.01 -15.29
CA SER A 99 6.35 -4.40 -16.10
C SER A 99 5.04 -4.20 -15.34
N ARG A 100 3.92 -4.16 -16.08
CA ARG A 100 2.56 -4.18 -15.50
C ARG A 100 2.01 -5.59 -15.28
N THR A 101 2.76 -6.62 -15.64
CA THR A 101 2.38 -8.02 -15.43
C THR A 101 3.00 -8.51 -14.13
N MET A 102 2.18 -9.06 -13.24
CA MET A 102 2.66 -9.63 -12.00
C MET A 102 2.98 -11.11 -12.17
N TRP A 103 4.22 -11.49 -11.88
CA TRP A 103 4.68 -12.87 -11.86
C TRP A 103 4.80 -13.39 -10.43
N ILE A 104 4.63 -14.69 -10.26
CA ILE A 104 5.01 -15.39 -9.04
C ILE A 104 6.52 -15.64 -9.14
N ASP A 105 7.27 -15.15 -8.15
CA ASP A 105 8.71 -15.36 -8.09
C ASP A 105 9.00 -16.81 -7.65
N GLU A 106 10.12 -17.37 -8.09
CA GLU A 106 10.51 -18.74 -7.70
C GLU A 106 10.67 -18.87 -6.18
N GLY A 107 10.14 -19.95 -5.61
CA GLY A 107 10.22 -20.21 -4.17
C GLY A 107 9.27 -19.35 -3.31
N HIS A 108 8.40 -18.57 -3.95
CA HIS A 108 7.22 -17.96 -3.32
C HIS A 108 5.98 -18.85 -3.48
#